data_AF-A0A962LZN3-F1
#
_entry.id   AF-A0A962LZN3-F1
#
_cell.length_a   1.000
_cell.length_b   1.000
_cell.length_c   1.000
_cell.angle_alpha   90.00
_cell.angle_beta   90.00
_cell.angle_gamma   90.00
#
_symmetry.space_group_name_H-M   'P 1'
#
loop_
_entity.id
_entity.type
_entity.pdbx_description
1 polymer ?
#
loop_
_entity_poly.entity_id
_entity_poly.type
_entity_poly.pdbx_seq_one_letter_code
_entity_poly.pdbx_strand_id
1 'polypeptide(L)'
;MAKKPFASSADLGEKKETLEVLADGVYALTAEGDPNVGAIEGEDFLVAIEARATPKAARDWLAMLREHTDKPVKYLVLTHYHAVRVLGASAFDAQNIITSDVTRTLIEERGMQDWASEFGRMPRLFREPEGIPGLTHPTITFNDRLTIPLGGDRGDLELRFCGRGHTAGDIIAWLPRQK
;
A
#
# COMPACT_ATOMS: atom_id res chain seq x y z
N MET A 1 -13.32 -5.75 -36.23
CA MET A 1 -13.76 -6.27 -34.92
C MET A 1 -13.40 -5.25 -33.86
N ALA A 2 -14.35 -4.75 -33.07
CA ALA A 2 -14.05 -3.84 -31.97
C ALA A 2 -13.22 -4.60 -30.92
N LYS A 3 -12.03 -4.08 -30.60
CA LYS A 3 -11.14 -4.65 -29.59
C LYS A 3 -11.88 -4.55 -28.25
N LYS A 4 -12.23 -5.69 -27.63
CA LYS A 4 -12.83 -5.68 -26.28
C LYS A 4 -11.89 -4.88 -25.36
N PRO A 5 -12.37 -3.84 -24.68
CA PRO A 5 -11.54 -3.10 -23.75
C PRO A 5 -11.09 -4.02 -22.62
N PHE A 6 -9.87 -3.79 -22.13
CA PHE A 6 -9.35 -4.49 -20.96
C PHE A 6 -10.27 -4.17 -19.76
N ALA A 7 -10.55 -5.14 -18.89
CA ALA A 7 -11.61 -5.02 -17.86
C ALA A 7 -11.48 -3.75 -17.00
N SER A 8 -10.25 -3.34 -16.67
CA SER A 8 -9.97 -2.12 -15.89
C SER A 8 -10.26 -0.81 -16.62
N SER A 9 -10.28 -0.79 -17.95
CA SER A 9 -10.46 0.42 -18.76
C SER A 9 -11.94 0.77 -18.99
N ALA A 10 -12.86 -0.13 -18.65
CA ALA A 10 -14.31 0.08 -18.77
C ALA A 10 -14.97 0.41 -17.42
N ASP A 11 -14.23 0.32 -16.31
CA ASP A 11 -14.73 0.58 -14.98
C ASP A 11 -14.44 2.04 -14.58
N LEU A 12 -15.44 2.91 -14.74
CA LEU A 12 -15.30 4.36 -14.57
C LEU A 12 -16.01 4.90 -13.32
N GLY A 13 -16.74 4.05 -12.58
CA GLY A 13 -17.51 4.48 -11.42
C GLY A 13 -16.65 4.66 -10.17
N GLU A 14 -17.06 5.57 -9.29
CA GLU A 14 -16.57 5.57 -7.91
C GLU A 14 -16.99 4.28 -7.22
N LYS A 15 -16.05 3.67 -6.50
CA LYS A 15 -16.29 2.45 -5.74
C LYS A 15 -16.61 2.81 -4.31
N LYS A 16 -17.55 2.07 -3.73
CA LYS A 16 -17.83 2.19 -2.30
C LYS A 16 -16.62 1.65 -1.54
N GLU A 17 -16.12 2.46 -0.62
CA GLU A 17 -15.06 2.08 0.31
C GLU A 17 -15.67 1.77 1.67
N THR A 18 -15.18 0.72 2.33
CA THR A 18 -15.64 0.29 3.65
C THR A 18 -14.44 0.10 4.56
N LEU A 19 -14.39 0.84 5.67
CA LEU A 19 -13.41 0.61 6.71
C LEU A 19 -13.91 -0.49 7.63
N GLU A 20 -13.09 -1.53 7.79
CA GLU A 20 -13.35 -2.69 8.64
C GLU A 20 -12.27 -2.79 9.71
N VAL A 21 -12.70 -2.92 10.97
CA VAL A 21 -11.82 -3.29 12.09
C VAL A 21 -11.78 -4.82 12.14
N LEU A 22 -10.69 -5.41 11.65
CA LEU A 22 -10.55 -6.87 11.52
C LEU A 22 -10.20 -7.55 12.84
N ALA A 23 -9.46 -6.84 13.68
CA ALA A 23 -9.08 -7.22 15.03
C ALA A 23 -8.70 -5.95 15.81
N ASP A 24 -8.40 -6.09 17.11
CA ASP A 24 -7.92 -4.95 17.91
C ASP A 24 -6.65 -4.32 17.28
N GLY A 25 -6.75 -3.04 16.91
CA GLY A 25 -5.71 -2.29 16.23
C GLY A 25 -5.35 -2.78 14.82
N VAL A 26 -6.21 -3.56 14.14
CA VAL A 26 -6.01 -4.02 12.76
C VAL A 26 -7.14 -3.51 11.87
N TYR A 27 -6.79 -2.66 10.91
CA TYR A 27 -7.73 -1.95 10.07
C TYR A 27 -7.52 -2.31 8.60
N ALA A 28 -8.62 -2.45 7.86
CA ALA A 28 -8.62 -2.58 6.41
C ALA A 28 -9.63 -1.60 5.80
N LEU A 29 -9.23 -0.88 4.77
CA LEU A 29 -10.16 -0.18 3.89
C LEU A 29 -10.29 -0.99 2.61
N THR A 30 -11.47 -1.57 2.42
CA THR A 30 -11.80 -2.38 1.26
C THR A 30 -12.57 -1.56 0.24
N ALA A 31 -12.29 -1.76 -1.04
CA ALA A 31 -12.98 -1.09 -2.13
C ALA A 31 -13.37 -2.11 -3.21
N GLU A 32 -14.62 -2.04 -3.68
CA GLU A 32 -15.13 -3.03 -4.64
C GLU A 32 -14.38 -2.97 -5.99
N GLY A 33 -13.44 -3.87 -6.21
CA GLY A 33 -12.64 -3.95 -7.44
C GLY A 33 -11.46 -2.98 -7.49
N ASP A 34 -11.25 -2.18 -6.44
CA ASP A 34 -10.13 -1.25 -6.30
C ASP A 34 -9.11 -1.73 -5.25
N PRO A 35 -7.87 -1.20 -5.26
CA PRO A 35 -6.87 -1.57 -4.27
C PRO A 35 -7.29 -1.27 -2.83
N ASN A 36 -7.21 -2.30 -1.99
CA ASN A 36 -7.34 -2.17 -0.55
C ASN A 36 -6.07 -1.58 0.08
N VAL A 37 -6.25 -0.95 1.23
CA VAL A 37 -5.16 -0.49 2.11
C VAL A 37 -5.46 -0.95 3.54
N GLY A 38 -4.45 -0.91 4.40
CA GLY A 38 -4.63 -1.30 5.80
C GLY A 38 -3.68 -0.59 6.75
N ALA A 39 -3.89 -0.81 8.04
CA ALA A 39 -3.00 -0.36 9.09
C ALA A 39 -3.02 -1.32 10.29
N ILE A 40 -1.88 -1.43 10.95
CA ILE A 40 -1.69 -2.25 12.15
C ILE A 40 -1.08 -1.35 13.23
N GLU A 41 -1.68 -1.34 14.40
CA GLU A 41 -1.14 -0.64 15.57
C GLU A 41 -0.02 -1.42 16.25
N GLY A 42 1.11 -0.75 16.44
CA GLY A 42 2.05 -1.04 17.50
C GLY A 42 1.66 -0.34 18.81
N GLU A 43 2.55 -0.41 19.80
CA GLU A 43 2.40 0.24 21.10
C GLU A 43 2.23 1.76 20.94
N ASP A 44 3.16 2.41 20.26
CA ASP A 44 3.25 3.86 20.08
C ASP A 44 3.29 4.31 18.60
N PHE A 45 3.12 3.40 17.64
CA PHE A 45 3.17 3.70 16.21
C PHE A 45 2.18 2.89 15.37
N LEU A 46 2.07 3.24 14.08
CA LEU A 46 1.37 2.47 13.05
C LEU A 46 2.34 1.88 12.03
N VAL A 47 2.00 0.66 11.58
CA VAL A 47 2.45 0.09 10.31
C VAL A 47 1.31 0.25 9.30
N ALA A 48 1.47 1.12 8.32
CA ALA A 48 0.54 1.25 7.19
C ALA A 48 0.87 0.20 6.11
N ILE A 49 -0.16 -0.32 5.45
CA ILE A 49 -0.05 -1.32 4.37
C ILE A 49 -0.66 -0.70 3.10
N GLU A 50 0.16 -0.60 2.05
CA GLU A 50 -0.15 0.04 0.76
C GLU A 50 -0.39 1.57 0.83
N ALA A 51 -0.09 2.28 -0.26
CA ALA A 51 -0.01 3.73 -0.24
C ALA A 51 -1.07 4.47 -1.10
N ARG A 52 -1.94 3.75 -1.83
CA ARG A 52 -2.81 4.31 -2.89
C ARG A 52 -2.03 4.98 -4.04
N ALA A 53 -2.78 5.41 -5.05
CA ALA A 53 -2.24 5.98 -6.29
C ALA A 53 -1.76 7.43 -6.19
N THR A 54 -2.28 8.22 -5.24
CA THR A 54 -1.87 9.62 -5.08
C THR A 54 -1.78 10.00 -3.62
N PRO A 55 -1.00 11.05 -3.28
CA PRO A 55 -0.96 11.58 -1.93
C PRO A 55 -2.33 12.06 -1.44
N LYS A 56 -3.20 12.54 -2.33
CA LYS A 56 -4.57 12.92 -1.97
C LYS A 56 -5.40 11.70 -1.54
N ALA A 57 -5.38 10.62 -2.32
CA ALA A 57 -6.10 9.39 -1.98
C ALA A 57 -5.56 8.75 -0.69
N ALA A 58 -4.24 8.80 -0.50
CA ALA A 58 -3.61 8.37 0.75
C ALA A 58 -4.04 9.20 1.96
N ARG A 59 -4.10 10.54 1.83
CA ARG A 59 -4.59 11.43 2.90
C ARG A 59 -6.05 11.16 3.27
N ASP A 60 -6.90 10.85 2.30
CA ASP A 60 -8.30 10.52 2.57
C ASP A 60 -8.42 9.22 3.38
N TRP A 61 -7.62 8.21 3.05
CA TRP A 61 -7.50 7.01 3.88
C TRP A 61 -7.01 7.32 5.29
N LEU A 62 -5.92 8.10 5.41
CA LEU A 62 -5.37 8.47 6.72
C LEU A 62 -6.39 9.24 7.56
N ALA A 63 -7.20 10.12 6.96
CA ALA A 63 -8.25 10.84 7.67
C ALA A 63 -9.29 9.87 8.27
N MET A 64 -9.73 8.85 7.53
CA MET A 64 -10.63 7.82 8.07
C MET A 64 -9.96 7.01 9.20
N LEU A 65 -8.69 6.64 9.03
CA LEU A 65 -7.93 5.92 10.05
C LEU A 65 -7.78 6.71 11.36
N ARG A 66 -7.70 8.05 11.28
CA ARG A 66 -7.58 8.95 12.44
C ARG A 66 -8.83 8.99 13.32
N GLU A 67 -9.98 8.51 12.83
CA GLU A 67 -11.16 8.32 13.68
C GLU A 67 -10.97 7.19 14.70
N HIS A 68 -9.99 6.30 14.49
CA HIS A 68 -9.69 5.17 15.35
C HIS A 68 -8.41 5.33 16.16
N THR A 69 -7.43 6.08 15.65
CA THR A 69 -6.09 6.15 16.25
C THR A 69 -5.28 7.36 15.84
N ASP A 70 -4.63 8.01 16.80
CA ASP A 70 -3.77 9.17 16.58
C ASP A 70 -2.28 8.82 16.52
N LYS A 71 -1.94 7.52 16.55
CA LYS A 71 -0.54 7.07 16.53
C LYS A 71 0.16 7.50 15.22
N PRO A 72 1.43 7.93 15.28
CA PRO A 72 2.19 8.29 14.10
C PRO A 72 2.49 7.05 13.23
N VAL A 73 2.54 7.23 11.92
CA VAL A 73 3.00 6.18 11.00
C VAL A 73 4.51 6.09 11.07
N LYS A 74 5.03 4.95 11.52
CA LYS A 74 6.48 4.70 11.58
C LYS A 74 6.95 3.91 10.35
N TYR A 75 6.13 2.97 9.91
CA TYR A 75 6.43 2.10 8.78
C TYR A 75 5.31 2.15 7.76
N LEU A 76 5.66 2.30 6.48
CA LEU A 76 4.77 2.04 5.35
C LEU A 76 5.29 0.82 4.60
N VAL A 77 4.46 -0.21 4.47
CA VAL A 77 4.80 -1.45 3.79
C VAL A 77 4.15 -1.47 2.42
N LEU A 78 4.97 -1.64 1.37
CA LEU A 78 4.52 -1.84 0.00
C LEU A 78 4.65 -3.33 -0.31
N THR A 79 3.53 -4.03 -0.38
CA THR A 79 3.48 -5.50 -0.38
C THR A 79 3.85 -6.11 -1.72
N HIS A 80 3.69 -5.39 -2.82
CA HIS A 80 4.05 -5.85 -4.16
C HIS A 80 4.16 -4.65 -5.12
N TYR A 81 4.64 -4.90 -6.33
CA TYR A 81 4.84 -3.85 -7.31
C TYR A 81 3.59 -3.60 -8.18
N HIS A 82 3.02 -2.41 -8.05
CA HIS A 82 2.30 -1.69 -9.12
C HIS A 82 2.69 -0.22 -9.03
N ALA A 83 2.88 0.47 -10.14
CA ALA A 83 3.29 1.89 -10.09
C ALA A 83 2.22 2.73 -9.35
N VAL A 84 0.93 2.43 -9.52
CA VAL A 84 -0.21 3.03 -8.82
C VAL A 84 -0.28 2.73 -7.33
N ARG A 85 0.55 1.85 -6.77
CA ARG A 85 0.45 1.47 -5.34
C ARG A 85 1.48 2.13 -4.45
N VAL A 86 2.47 2.80 -5.04
CA VAL A 86 3.58 3.38 -4.30
C VAL A 86 3.50 4.91 -4.21
N LEU A 87 2.90 5.57 -5.20
CA LEU A 87 3.01 7.02 -5.38
C LEU A 87 2.31 7.89 -4.35
N GLY A 88 1.33 7.33 -3.61
CA GLY A 88 0.75 8.01 -2.46
C GLY A 88 1.62 8.00 -1.20
N ALA A 89 2.77 7.32 -1.21
CA ALA A 89 3.61 7.12 -0.03
C ALA A 89 4.08 8.41 0.64
N SER A 90 4.26 9.50 -0.12
CA SER A 90 4.67 10.79 0.43
C SER A 90 3.64 11.42 1.38
N ALA A 91 2.39 10.96 1.38
CA ALA A 91 1.37 11.43 2.33
C ALA A 91 1.49 10.83 3.74
N PHE A 92 2.24 9.74 3.90
CA PHE A 92 2.31 9.03 5.18
C PHE A 92 3.33 9.60 6.15
N ASP A 93 4.27 10.42 5.67
CA ASP A 93 5.42 10.92 6.44
C ASP A 93 6.12 9.79 7.24
N ALA A 94 6.12 8.59 6.69
CA ALA A 94 6.62 7.39 7.36
C ALA A 94 8.14 7.49 7.53
N GLN A 95 8.64 7.13 8.72
CA GLN A 95 10.08 7.09 8.98
C GLN A 95 10.79 6.10 8.06
N ASN A 96 10.13 4.97 7.76
CA ASN A 96 10.65 3.97 6.85
C ASN A 96 9.58 3.45 5.89
N ILE A 97 9.99 3.23 4.65
CA ILE A 97 9.19 2.58 3.62
C ILE A 97 9.83 1.22 3.35
N ILE A 98 9.08 0.14 3.58
CA ILE A 98 9.56 -1.24 3.54
C ILE A 98 8.98 -1.96 2.33
N THR A 99 9.80 -2.69 1.59
CA THR A 99 9.35 -3.63 0.55
C THR A 99 10.36 -4.76 0.32
N SER A 100 10.11 -5.67 -0.63
CA SER A 100 11.09 -6.67 -1.03
C SER A 100 12.18 -6.10 -1.94
N ASP A 101 13.37 -6.71 -1.94
CA ASP A 101 14.45 -6.33 -2.86
C ASP A 101 13.97 -6.34 -4.33
N VAL A 102 13.16 -7.33 -4.69
CA VAL A 102 12.62 -7.47 -6.05
C VAL A 102 11.64 -6.35 -6.38
N THR A 103 10.74 -5.98 -5.47
CA THR A 103 9.82 -4.85 -5.68
C THR A 103 10.60 -3.54 -5.82
N ARG A 104 11.66 -3.32 -5.04
CA ARG A 104 12.53 -2.16 -5.20
C ARG A 104 13.17 -2.09 -6.59
N THR A 105 13.72 -3.20 -7.08
CA THR A 105 14.28 -3.26 -8.45
C THR A 105 13.23 -2.90 -9.49
N LEU A 106 12.00 -3.42 -9.37
CA LEU A 106 10.91 -3.10 -10.31
C LEU A 106 10.55 -1.60 -10.29
N ILE A 107 10.52 -0.98 -9.11
CA ILE A 107 10.29 0.47 -8.99
C ILE A 107 11.37 1.25 -9.73
N GLU A 108 12.65 0.92 -9.52
CA GLU A 108 13.78 1.63 -10.11
C GLU A 108 13.85 1.45 -11.63
N GLU A 109 13.57 0.24 -12.15
CA GLU A 109 13.69 -0.08 -13.58
C GLU A 109 12.49 0.35 -14.43
N ARG A 110 11.28 0.29 -13.86
CA ARG A 110 10.02 0.41 -14.63
C ARG A 110 9.07 1.49 -14.13
N GLY A 111 9.29 2.02 -12.92
CA GLY A 111 8.35 2.90 -12.23
C GLY A 111 7.84 4.06 -13.08
N MET A 112 8.73 4.75 -13.81
CA MET A 112 8.35 5.90 -14.62
C MET A 112 7.49 5.53 -15.83
N GLN A 113 7.83 4.43 -16.51
CA GLN A 113 7.09 3.96 -17.69
C GLN A 113 5.71 3.42 -17.28
N ASP A 114 5.67 2.62 -16.22
CA ASP A 114 4.44 2.00 -15.73
C ASP A 114 3.49 3.05 -15.13
N TRP A 115 4.01 4.08 -14.44
CA TRP A 115 3.24 5.25 -14.03
C TRP A 115 2.48 5.90 -15.20
N ALA A 116 3.18 6.22 -16.29
CA ALA A 116 2.58 6.87 -17.44
C ALA A 116 1.50 5.98 -18.10
N SER A 117 1.74 4.67 -18.14
CA SER A 117 0.78 3.70 -18.67
C SER A 117 -0.49 3.59 -17.82
N GLU A 118 -0.33 3.48 -16.50
CA GLU A 118 -1.44 3.31 -15.58
C GLU A 118 -2.29 4.57 -15.46
N PHE A 119 -1.67 5.76 -15.45
CA PHE A 119 -2.41 7.03 -15.52
C PHE A 119 -3.33 7.10 -16.74
N GLY A 120 -2.85 6.68 -17.90
CA GLY A 120 -3.66 6.62 -19.12
C GLY A 120 -4.77 5.55 -19.07
N ARG A 121 -4.57 4.45 -18.33
CA ARG A 121 -5.53 3.33 -18.26
C ARG A 121 -6.60 3.49 -17.19
N MET A 122 -6.26 4.10 -16.05
CA MET A 122 -7.11 4.18 -14.86
C MET A 122 -7.11 5.59 -14.25
N PRO A 123 -7.39 6.65 -15.03
CA PRO A 123 -7.29 8.04 -14.57
C PRO A 123 -8.12 8.33 -13.32
N ARG A 124 -9.23 7.61 -13.11
CA ARG A 124 -10.10 7.76 -11.94
C ARG A 124 -9.42 7.47 -10.60
N LEU A 125 -8.39 6.62 -10.58
CA LEU A 125 -7.65 6.32 -9.35
C LEU A 125 -6.72 7.47 -8.95
N PHE A 126 -6.42 8.37 -9.89
CA PHE A 126 -5.45 9.43 -9.70
C PHE A 126 -6.12 10.75 -9.35
N ARG A 127 -6.50 10.89 -8.08
CA ARG A 127 -7.06 12.14 -7.55
C ARG A 127 -5.93 13.14 -7.31
N GLU A 128 -5.98 14.32 -7.93
CA GLU A 128 -4.95 15.36 -7.83
C GLU A 128 -3.52 14.83 -8.16
N PRO A 129 -3.30 14.27 -9.37
CA PRO A 129 -2.04 13.64 -9.74
C PRO A 129 -0.84 14.59 -9.74
N GLU A 130 -1.07 15.90 -9.88
CA GLU A 130 -0.03 16.93 -9.85
C GLU A 130 0.68 17.00 -8.49
N GLY A 131 0.06 16.44 -7.43
CA GLY A 131 0.65 16.34 -6.10
C GLY A 131 1.66 15.20 -5.93
N ILE A 132 1.89 14.35 -6.94
CA ILE A 132 2.86 13.26 -6.89
C ILE A 132 4.28 13.83 -7.08
N PRO A 133 5.18 13.67 -6.09
CA PRO A 133 6.52 14.26 -6.15
C PRO A 133 7.50 13.47 -7.05
N GLY A 134 7.14 12.26 -7.45
CA GLY A 134 7.99 11.34 -8.21
C GLY A 134 7.80 9.90 -7.73
N LEU A 135 8.71 9.02 -8.16
CA LEU A 135 8.73 7.64 -7.69
C LEU A 135 9.02 7.58 -6.19
N THR A 136 8.42 6.60 -5.54
CA THR A 136 8.72 6.26 -4.16
C THR A 136 10.00 5.43 -4.10
N HIS A 137 10.93 5.80 -3.22
CA HIS A 137 12.16 5.04 -3.01
C HIS A 137 12.12 4.38 -1.63
N PRO A 138 11.92 3.06 -1.55
CA PRO A 138 11.91 2.32 -0.29
C PRO A 138 13.24 2.48 0.48
N THR A 139 13.15 2.68 1.79
CA THR A 139 14.32 2.89 2.66
C THR A 139 14.85 1.60 3.27
N ILE A 140 13.99 0.60 3.43
CA ILE A 140 14.34 -0.73 3.94
C ILE A 140 13.85 -1.78 2.95
N THR A 141 14.72 -2.72 2.61
CA THR A 141 14.35 -3.88 1.79
C THR A 141 14.84 -5.19 2.38
N PHE A 142 14.22 -6.28 1.97
CA PHE A 142 14.56 -7.64 2.41
C PHE A 142 14.26 -8.66 1.30
N ASN A 143 14.85 -9.86 1.39
CA ASN A 143 14.72 -10.91 0.38
C ASN A 143 14.13 -12.24 0.90
N ASP A 144 13.91 -12.38 2.20
CA ASP A 144 13.30 -13.58 2.79
C ASP A 144 12.27 -13.18 3.85
N ARG A 145 12.74 -12.64 4.99
CA ARG A 145 11.86 -12.23 6.08
C ARG A 145 12.36 -10.97 6.78
N LEU A 146 11.42 -10.14 7.21
CA LEU A 146 11.65 -9.02 8.13
C LEU A 146 10.59 -9.07 9.24
N THR A 147 11.01 -8.92 10.50
CA THR A 147 10.10 -8.86 11.64
C THR A 147 10.08 -7.44 12.21
N ILE A 148 8.89 -6.89 12.43
CA ILE A 148 8.67 -5.61 13.12
C ILE A 148 8.11 -5.93 14.50
N PRO A 149 8.87 -5.70 15.58
CA PRO A 149 8.34 -5.75 16.93
C PRO A 149 7.31 -4.64 17.10
N LEU A 150 6.07 -5.00 17.45
CA LEU A 150 4.98 -4.05 17.61
C LEU A 150 5.00 -3.37 18.99
N GLY A 151 5.76 -3.89 19.95
CA GLY A 151 5.86 -3.32 21.31
C GLY A 151 4.73 -3.75 22.23
N GLY A 152 4.86 -3.42 23.51
CA GLY A 152 3.94 -3.79 24.59
C GLY A 152 3.58 -5.29 24.57
N ASP A 153 2.28 -5.57 24.57
CA ASP A 153 1.71 -6.91 24.45
C ASP A 153 1.20 -7.24 23.04
N ARG A 154 1.52 -6.41 22.03
CA ARG A 154 1.02 -6.58 20.64
C ARG A 154 1.77 -7.63 19.83
N GLY A 155 2.96 -8.04 20.27
CA GLY A 155 3.75 -9.09 19.64
C GLY A 155 4.52 -8.60 18.40
N ASP A 156 4.54 -9.41 17.35
CA ASP A 156 5.34 -9.17 16.14
C ASP A 156 4.46 -9.12 14.89
N LEU A 157 4.84 -8.26 13.96
CA LEU A 157 4.41 -8.34 12.56
C LEU A 157 5.54 -8.95 11.73
N GLU A 158 5.24 -10.01 10.98
CA GLU A 158 6.20 -10.65 10.11
C GLU A 158 5.91 -10.33 8.64
N LEU A 159 6.86 -9.69 7.97
CA LEU A 159 6.86 -9.52 6.53
C LEU A 159 7.64 -10.68 5.91
N ARG A 160 7.02 -11.43 5.00
CA ARG A 160 7.64 -12.63 4.40
C ARG A 160 7.56 -12.57 2.89
N PHE A 161 8.69 -12.76 2.23
CA PHE A 161 8.77 -12.97 0.80
C PHE A 161 8.56 -14.46 0.51
N CYS A 162 7.45 -14.79 -0.14
CA CYS A 162 7.07 -16.19 -0.41
C CYS A 162 7.32 -16.60 -1.87
N GLY A 163 8.12 -15.81 -2.60
CA GLY A 163 8.35 -15.99 -4.02
C GLY A 163 7.33 -15.25 -4.88
N ARG A 164 7.32 -15.57 -6.18
CA ARG A 164 6.51 -14.87 -7.18
C ARG A 164 5.04 -15.22 -7.02
N GLY A 165 4.19 -14.20 -6.94
CA GLY A 165 2.75 -14.31 -6.79
C GLY A 165 2.02 -13.49 -7.86
N HIS A 166 1.37 -12.41 -7.45
CA HIS A 166 0.74 -11.46 -8.35
C HIS A 166 1.79 -10.69 -9.18
N THR A 167 2.93 -10.38 -8.58
CA THR A 167 4.11 -9.77 -9.19
C THR A 167 5.35 -10.65 -8.95
N ALA A 168 6.55 -10.12 -9.21
CA ALA A 168 7.78 -10.84 -8.88
C ALA A 168 8.23 -10.65 -7.42
N GLY A 169 7.76 -9.60 -6.74
CA GLY A 169 8.28 -9.14 -5.44
C GLY A 169 7.28 -9.19 -4.29
N ASP A 170 6.24 -10.03 -4.39
CA ASP A 170 5.14 -10.11 -3.43
C ASP A 170 5.61 -10.54 -2.04
N ILE A 171 5.12 -9.83 -1.04
CA ILE A 171 5.29 -10.17 0.37
C ILE A 171 3.94 -10.31 1.05
N ILE A 172 3.90 -11.14 2.09
CA ILE A 172 2.77 -11.22 3.01
C ILE A 172 3.10 -10.50 4.32
N ALA A 173 2.09 -9.87 4.90
CA ALA A 173 2.12 -9.32 6.25
C ALA A 173 1.37 -10.28 7.17
N TRP A 174 2.08 -10.92 8.10
CA TRP A 174 1.55 -11.98 8.96
C TRP A 174 1.62 -11.57 10.43
N LEU A 175 0.48 -11.67 11.11
CA LEU A 175 0.33 -11.37 12.54
C LEU A 175 0.14 -12.69 13.31
N PRO A 176 1.19 -13.29 13.91
CA PRO A 176 1.09 -14.63 14.52
C PRO A 176 0.08 -14.76 15.66
N ARG A 177 -0.27 -13.63 16.32
CA ARG A 177 -1.19 -13.59 17.45
C ARG A 177 -2.67 -13.52 17.03
N GLN A 178 -2.94 -13.03 15.82
CA GLN A 178 -4.28 -12.89 15.26
C GLN A 178 -4.50 -14.07 14.30
N LYS A 179 -5.15 -15.14 14.80
CA LYS A 179 -5.51 -16.33 14.02
C LYS A 179 -6.99 -16.38 13.72
#